data_AF-A0A257F2Q6-F1
#
_entry.id   AF-A0A257F2Q6-F1
#
_cell.length_a   1.000
_cell.length_b   1.000
_cell.length_c   1.000
_cell.angle_alpha   90.00
_cell.angle_beta   90.00
_cell.angle_gamma   90.00
#
_symmetry.space_group_name_H-M   'P 1'
#
loop_
_entity.id
_entity.type
_entity.pdbx_description
1 polymer ?
#
loop_
_entity_poly.entity_id
_entity_poly.type
_entity_poly.pdbx_seq_one_letter_code
_entity_poly.pdbx_strand_id
1 'polypeptide(L)' 'MYSKRAISTSRRVCQLRRQTSSAVSIAQACRAFGLSETCYRYGPKLKDENEEIADLLVGLTDARKTWGFDLCFLHLRNVS' A
#
# COMPACT_ATOMS: atom_id res chain seq x y z
N MET A 1 7.66 12.34 -10.42
CA MET A 1 6.45 11.55 -10.07
C MET A 1 6.87 10.26 -9.40
N TYR A 2 6.76 10.16 -8.08
CA TYR A 2 7.16 8.98 -7.31
C TYR A 2 6.16 7.82 -7.54
N SER A 3 6.33 7.04 -8.61
CA SER A 3 5.61 5.78 -8.80
C SER A 3 6.41 4.62 -8.19
N LYS A 4 6.41 4.51 -6.86
CA LYS A 4 6.73 3.24 -6.22
C LYS A 4 5.43 2.45 -6.16
N ARG A 5 5.23 1.49 -7.06
CA ARG A 5 4.08 0.57 -6.98
C ARG A 5 4.10 -0.09 -5.61
N ALA A 6 3.00 0.03 -4.86
CA ALA A 6 2.86 -0.68 -3.60
C ALA A 6 3.02 -2.19 -3.89
N ILE A 7 4.00 -2.81 -3.23
CA ILE A 7 4.40 -4.19 -3.48
C ILE A 7 3.21 -5.15 -3.28
N SER A 8 2.27 -4.79 -2.40
CA SER A 8 1.08 -5.58 -2.07
C SER A 8 -0.04 -5.55 -3.11
N THR A 9 -0.05 -4.60 -4.06
CA THR A 9 -1.09 -4.49 -5.12
C THR A 9 -0.66 -5.08 -6.47
N SER A 10 0.54 -5.65 -6.57
CA SER A 10 0.96 -6.36 -7.78
C SER A 10 0.08 -7.60 -7.98
N ARG A 11 -0.56 -7.74 -9.17
CA ARG A 11 -1.42 -8.89 -9.51
C ARG A 11 -0.75 -10.24 -9.20
N ARG A 12 0.56 -10.33 -9.42
CA ARG A 12 1.36 -11.53 -9.13
C ARG A 12 1.40 -11.86 -7.64
N VAL A 13 1.54 -10.85 -6.76
CA VAL A 13 1.60 -11.03 -5.30
C VAL A 13 0.23 -11.42 -4.75
N CYS A 14 -0.85 -10.83 -5.26
CA CYS A 14 -2.22 -11.21 -4.88
C CYS A 14 -2.54 -12.65 -5.28
N GLN A 15 -2.14 -13.08 -6.48
CA GLN A 15 -2.37 -14.44 -6.96
C GLN A 15 -1.54 -15.48 -6.21
N LEU A 16 -0.28 -15.14 -5.91
CA LEU A 16 0.59 -15.94 -5.05
C LEU A 16 -0.03 -16.18 -3.67
N ARG A 17 -0.51 -15.12 -2.99
CA ARG A 17 -1.18 -15.21 -1.67
C ARG A 17 -2.38 -16.16 -1.66
N ARG A 18 -3.15 -16.16 -2.74
CA ARG A 18 -4.34 -17.00 -2.89
C ARG A 18 -3.98 -18.49 -3.07
N GLN A 19 -2.85 -18.78 -3.71
CA GLN A 19 -2.35 -20.14 -3.93
C GLN A 19 -1.53 -20.70 -2.76
N THR A 20 -0.84 -19.87 -1.98
CA THR A 20 -0.11 -20.31 -0.78
C THR A 20 -1.04 -20.78 0.34
N SER A 21 -2.33 -20.46 0.28
CA SER A 21 -3.35 -21.03 1.17
C SER A 21 -3.61 -22.53 0.92
N SER A 22 -3.10 -23.07 -0.20
CA SER A 22 -3.20 -24.47 -0.60
C SER A 22 -1.80 -25.09 -0.64
N ALA A 23 -1.42 -25.81 0.43
CA ALA A 23 -0.34 -26.81 0.56
C ALA A 23 1.07 -26.61 -0.09
N VAL A 24 1.35 -25.51 -0.77
CA VAL A 24 2.62 -25.27 -1.48
C VAL A 24 3.52 -24.36 -0.65
N SER A 25 4.83 -24.67 -0.63
CA SER A 25 5.81 -23.82 0.05
C SER A 25 5.90 -22.43 -0.59
N ILE A 26 6.00 -21.39 0.25
CA ILE A 26 6.11 -19.99 -0.19
C ILE A 26 7.28 -19.81 -1.15
N ALA A 27 8.40 -20.52 -0.94
CA ALA A 27 9.58 -20.45 -1.79
C ALA A 27 9.33 -20.98 -3.22
N GLN A 28 8.64 -22.11 -3.36
CA GLN A 28 8.27 -22.65 -4.69
C GLN A 28 7.29 -21.72 -5.39
N ALA A 29 6.31 -21.21 -4.66
CA ALA A 29 5.30 -20.34 -5.23
C ALA A 29 5.93 -18.99 -5.65
N CYS A 30 6.82 -18.39 -4.86
CA CYS A 30 7.58 -17.20 -5.26
C CYS A 30 8.38 -17.40 -6.56
N ARG A 31 9.05 -18.56 -6.74
CA ARG A 31 9.77 -18.87 -7.99
C ARG A 31 8.83 -18.99 -9.19
N ALA A 32 7.68 -19.64 -9.02
CA ALA A 32 6.70 -19.80 -10.10
C ALA A 32 6.13 -18.46 -10.61
N PHE A 33 6.00 -17.45 -9.73
CA PHE A 33 5.48 -16.12 -10.08
C PHE A 33 6.57 -15.07 -10.36
N GLY A 34 7.84 -15.43 -10.26
CA GLY A 34 8.98 -14.50 -10.41
C GLY A 34 8.98 -13.39 -9.37
N LEU A 35 8.62 -13.72 -8.13
CA LEU A 35 8.58 -12.81 -6.99
C LEU A 35 9.70 -13.11 -6.01
N SER A 36 10.22 -12.07 -5.34
CA SER A 36 11.12 -12.28 -4.21
C SER A 36 10.31 -12.64 -2.96
N GLU A 37 10.87 -13.50 -2.10
CA GLU A 37 10.24 -13.82 -0.81
C GLU A 37 10.08 -12.58 0.08
N THR A 38 10.99 -11.60 -0.06
CA THR A 38 10.91 -10.31 0.62
C THR A 38 9.69 -9.50 0.18
N CYS A 39 9.30 -9.54 -1.11
CA CYS A 39 8.07 -8.91 -1.58
C CYS A 39 6.83 -9.59 -1.01
N TYR A 40 6.82 -10.92 -0.94
CA TYR A 40 5.69 -11.67 -0.38
C TYR A 40 5.49 -11.43 1.13
N ARG A 41 6.60 -11.40 1.88
CA ARG A 41 6.62 -11.12 3.32
C ARG A 41 6.36 -9.67 3.67
N TYR A 42 6.47 -8.75 2.70
CA TYR A 42 6.20 -7.34 2.91
C TYR A 42 4.70 -7.13 3.20
N GLY A 43 4.37 -7.00 4.47
CA GLY A 43 3.09 -6.48 4.92
C GLY A 43 3.13 -4.95 4.97
N PRO A 44 2.00 -4.25 4.75
CA PRO A 44 1.90 -2.83 5.07
C PRO A 44 2.18 -2.67 6.56
N LYS A 45 3.26 -1.96 6.91
CA LYS A 45 3.75 -1.88 8.30
C LYS A 45 2.92 -0.95 9.19
N LEU A 46 2.19 -0.02 8.59
CA LEU A 46 1.50 1.08 9.26
C LEU A 46 0.09 1.19 8.68
N LYS A 47 -0.73 0.13 8.84
CA LYS A 47 -2.11 0.17 8.32
C LYS A 47 -2.95 1.19 9.06
N ASP A 48 -2.88 1.18 10.39
CA ASP A 48 -3.71 2.03 11.24
C ASP A 48 -3.34 3.51 11.08
N GLU A 49 -2.05 3.84 11.10
CA GLU A 49 -1.59 5.21 10.81
C GLU A 49 -1.92 5.65 9.38
N ASN A 50 -1.87 4.75 8.40
CA ASN A 50 -2.30 5.08 7.04
C ASN A 50 -3.81 5.33 6.95
N GLU A 51 -4.62 4.63 7.75
CA GLU A 51 -6.06 4.85 7.84
C GLU A 51 -6.36 6.20 8.50
N GLU A 52 -5.68 6.54 9.60
CA GLU A 52 -5.81 7.85 10.25
C GLU A 52 -5.40 9.00 9.32
N ILE A 53 -4.26 8.87 8.61
CA ILE A 53 -3.84 9.86 7.61
C ILE A 53 -4.85 9.97 6.47
N ALA A 54 -5.44 8.85 6.04
CA ALA A 54 -6.45 8.85 4.99
C ALA A 54 -7.71 9.60 5.44
N ASP A 55 -8.21 9.34 6.65
CA ASP A 55 -9.38 10.01 7.20
C ASP A 55 -9.14 11.51 7.39
N LEU A 56 -7.96 11.91 7.87
CA LEU A 56 -7.55 13.31 7.99
C LEU A 56 -7.49 14.01 6.63
N LEU A 57 -6.96 13.33 5.60
CA LEU A 57 -6.91 13.86 4.24
C LEU A 57 -8.31 14.00 3.62
N VAL A 58 -9.19 13.03 3.84
CA VAL A 58 -10.59 13.09 3.37
C VAL A 58 -11.30 14.27 4.02
N GLY A 59 -11.21 14.42 5.35
CA GLY A 59 -11.81 15.55 6.07
C GLY A 59 -11.30 16.91 5.61
N LEU A 60 -9.99 17.04 5.34
CA LEU A 60 -9.40 18.27 4.80
C LEU A 60 -9.85 18.57 3.37
N THR A 61 -9.97 17.55 2.53
CA THR A 61 -10.41 17.71 1.14
C THR A 61 -11.89 18.08 1.07
N ASP A 62 -12.73 17.56 1.97
CA ASP A 62 -14.13 17.96 2.08
C ASP A 62 -14.31 19.38 2.64
N ALA A 63 -13.48 19.79 3.62
CA ALA A 63 -13.50 21.13 4.17
C ALA A 63 -12.94 22.19 3.20
N ARG A 64 -11.97 21.81 2.36
CA ARG A 64 -11.29 22.69 1.40
C ARG A 64 -11.40 22.14 -0.02
N LYS A 65 -12.62 22.14 -0.57
CA LYS A 65 -12.94 21.64 -1.93
C LYS A 65 -12.18 22.32 -3.07
N THR A 66 -11.63 23.51 -2.84
CA THR A 66 -10.79 24.24 -3.81
C THR A 66 -9.33 23.80 -3.79
N TRP A 67 -8.91 23.04 -2.79
CA TRP A 67 -7.52 22.61 -2.62
C TRP A 67 -7.35 21.21 -3.22
N GLY A 68 -6.36 21.06 -4.09
CA GLY A 68 -5.98 19.73 -4.61
C GLY A 68 -5.33 18.87 -3.53
N PHE A 69 -5.28 17.56 -3.77
CA PHE A 69 -4.65 16.57 -2.86
C PHE A 69 -3.26 16.98 -2.38
N ASP A 70 -2.44 17.52 -3.28
CA ASP A 70 -1.05 17.91 -3.00
C ASP A 70 -0.97 19.01 -1.92
N LEU A 71 -1.89 19.96 -1.94
CA LEU A 71 -1.98 21.04 -0.94
C LEU A 71 -2.47 20.54 0.41
N CYS A 72 -3.46 19.63 0.42
CA CYS A 72 -3.94 18.99 1.65
C CYS A 72 -2.82 18.18 2.34
N PHE A 73 -2.05 17.41 1.56
CA PHE A 73 -0.92 16.64 2.07
C PHE A 73 0.22 17.54 2.56
N LEU A 74 0.55 18.61 1.80
CA LEU A 74 1.57 19.57 2.21
C LEU A 74 1.18 20.28 3.51
N HIS A 75 -0.11 20.57 3.71
CA HIS A 75 -0.61 21.21 4.93
C HIS A 75 -0.44 20.31 6.15
N LEU A 76 -0.85 19.04 6.07
CA LEU A 76 -0.65 18.07 7.16
C LEU A 76 0.81 17.92 7.57
N ARG A 77 1.74 18.02 6.62
CA ARG A 77 3.18 17.90 6.86
C ARG A 77 3.81 19.15 7.47
N ASN A 78 3.21 20.33 7.28
CA ASN A 78 3.72 21.61 7.80
C ASN A 78 3.04 22.06 9.11
N VAL A 79 1.94 21.43 9.50
CA VAL A 79 1.18 21.75 10.73
C VAL A 79 1.66 20.93 11.94
N SER A 80 2.78 20.21 11.82
CA SER A 80 3.46 19.60 12.97
C SER A 80 4.15 20.63 13.86
#